data_AF-A0A971RD58-F1
#
_entry.id   AF-A0A971RD58-F1
#
_cell.length_a   1.000
_cell.length_b   1.000
_cell.length_c   1.000
_cell.angle_alpha   90.00
_cell.angle_beta   90.00
_cell.angle_gamma   90.00
#
_symmetry.space_group_name_H-M   'P 1'
#
loop_
_entity.id
_entity.type
_entity.pdbx_description
1 polymer ?
#
loop_
_entity_poly.entity_id
_entity_poly.type
_entity_poly.pdbx_seq_one_letter_code
_entity_poly.pdbx_strand_id
1 'polypeptide(L)'
;MAWQRRTLAEVMGQRVIYRNLEPVASDLPGLGQLWSVAGLQECTIPRKTTREYAHVVWLILEEAQRLRGSGQPIERMLMIGDSARNDGAVARNVGLEHATRAFIGLDAPEVPRDCTIQQDVMTANRWDALEDMLLWLQDTGFACDERLAVLVDIDKTIIGARGRNDRIIDLARVRAAESTARSAIGADLDVEAF
;
A
#
# COMPACT_ATOMS: atom_id res chain seq x y z
N MET A 1 9.95 21.25 17.36
CA MET A 1 10.70 20.22 16.62
C MET A 1 10.77 20.63 15.16
N ALA A 2 11.95 20.62 14.55
CA ALA A 2 12.07 20.82 13.10
C ALA A 2 11.99 19.44 12.42
N TRP A 3 11.01 19.24 11.53
CA TRP A 3 10.91 18.02 10.76
C TRP A 3 12.04 17.97 9.72
N GLN A 4 12.85 16.91 9.73
CA GLN A 4 13.89 16.72 8.73
C GLN A 4 13.27 16.25 7.42
N ARG A 5 13.61 16.90 6.30
CA ARG A 5 13.23 16.41 4.97
C ARG A 5 14.05 15.18 4.63
N ARG A 6 13.39 14.13 4.15
CA ARG A 6 14.00 12.90 3.62
C ARG A 6 13.37 12.59 2.27
N THR A 7 14.10 11.86 1.44
CA THR A 7 13.58 11.25 0.22
C THR A 7 12.92 9.91 0.54
N LEU A 8 12.00 9.46 -0.31
CA LEU A 8 11.40 8.13 -0.17
C LEU A 8 12.47 7.02 -0.24
N ALA A 9 13.51 7.21 -1.06
CA ALA A 9 14.62 6.27 -1.17
C ALA A 9 15.44 6.15 0.13
N GLU A 10 15.58 7.22 0.91
CA GLU A 10 16.24 7.14 2.23
C GLU A 10 15.44 6.34 3.26
N VAL A 11 14.11 6.26 3.10
CA VAL A 11 13.22 5.59 4.07
C VAL A 11 12.90 4.14 3.63
N MET A 12 12.66 3.94 2.34
CA MET A 12 12.18 2.67 1.76
C MET A 12 13.23 1.99 0.86
N GLY A 13 14.41 2.61 0.67
CA GLY A 13 15.33 2.19 -0.37
C GLY A 13 14.69 2.28 -1.76
N GLN A 14 15.12 1.40 -2.66
CA GLN A 14 14.50 1.26 -3.98
C GLN A 14 13.29 0.29 -3.97
N ARG A 15 12.82 -0.14 -2.80
CA ARG A 15 11.74 -1.13 -2.64
C ARG A 15 10.37 -0.45 -2.71
N VAL A 16 10.11 0.20 -3.83
CA VAL A 16 8.84 0.87 -4.16
C VAL A 16 8.23 0.17 -5.36
N ILE A 17 6.94 -0.15 -5.27
CA ILE A 17 6.17 -0.76 -6.36
C ILE A 17 5.12 0.24 -6.79
N TYR A 18 5.09 0.59 -8.07
CA TYR A 18 4.06 1.47 -8.61
C TYR A 18 2.72 0.74 -8.70
N ARG A 19 1.65 1.52 -8.89
CA ARG A 19 0.29 0.97 -8.97
C ARG A 19 0.08 -0.01 -10.14
N ASN A 20 0.86 0.12 -11.21
CA ASN A 20 0.89 -0.81 -12.34
C ASN A 20 1.70 -2.09 -12.05
N LEU A 21 2.14 -2.30 -10.80
CA LEU A 21 2.91 -3.46 -10.35
C LEU A 21 4.29 -3.56 -11.00
N GLU A 22 4.87 -2.41 -11.36
CA GLU A 22 6.26 -2.31 -11.78
C GLU A 22 7.12 -1.77 -10.62
N PRO A 23 8.14 -2.51 -10.16
CA PRO A 23 9.08 -2.06 -9.15
C PRO A 23 10.00 -0.93 -9.65
N VAL A 24 10.42 -0.05 -8.75
CA VAL A 24 11.48 0.93 -9.00
C VAL A 24 12.85 0.26 -9.08
N ALA A 25 13.07 -0.80 -8.29
CA ALA A 25 14.31 -1.55 -8.32
C ALA A 25 14.33 -2.48 -9.54
N SER A 26 15.31 -2.31 -10.42
CA SER A 26 15.43 -3.07 -11.67
C SER A 26 15.82 -4.53 -11.48
N ASP A 27 16.22 -4.92 -10.26
CA ASP A 27 16.51 -6.30 -9.86
C ASP A 27 15.23 -7.07 -9.50
N LEU A 28 14.09 -6.39 -9.35
CA LEU A 28 12.81 -7.01 -9.04
C LEU A 28 11.94 -7.19 -10.30
N PRO A 29 11.23 -8.31 -10.41
CA PRO A 29 10.32 -8.56 -11.50
C PRO A 29 9.04 -7.74 -11.35
N GLY A 30 8.54 -7.22 -12.47
CA GLY A 30 7.25 -6.54 -12.53
C GLY A 30 6.15 -7.41 -13.11
N LEU A 31 4.96 -6.82 -13.25
CA LEU A 31 3.80 -7.48 -13.86
C LEU A 31 4.11 -8.08 -15.23
N GLY A 32 4.90 -7.38 -16.05
CA GLY A 32 5.30 -7.87 -17.37
C GLY A 32 5.98 -9.25 -17.35
N GLN A 33 6.62 -9.60 -16.24
CA GLN A 33 7.30 -10.88 -16.04
C GLN A 33 6.48 -11.87 -15.21
N LEU A 34 5.61 -11.37 -14.32
CA LEU A 34 4.89 -12.18 -13.34
C LEU A 34 3.45 -12.54 -13.73
N TRP A 35 2.85 -11.89 -14.73
CA TRP A 35 1.41 -12.00 -15.00
C TRP A 35 0.94 -13.45 -15.20
N SER A 36 1.70 -14.28 -15.92
CA SER A 36 1.34 -15.66 -16.20
C SER A 36 1.44 -16.55 -14.95
N VAL A 37 2.49 -16.35 -14.14
CA VAL A 37 2.68 -17.04 -12.85
C VAL A 37 1.61 -16.63 -11.85
N ALA A 38 1.19 -15.37 -11.89
CA ALA A 38 0.12 -14.84 -11.05
C ALA A 38 -1.29 -15.31 -11.47
N GLY A 39 -1.41 -16.05 -12.58
CA GLY A 39 -2.66 -16.63 -13.06
C GLY A 39 -3.50 -15.70 -13.94
N LEU A 40 -2.95 -14.59 -14.42
CA LEU A 40 -3.64 -13.74 -15.40
C LEU A 40 -3.64 -14.41 -16.78
N GLN A 41 -4.74 -14.24 -17.54
CA GLN A 41 -4.84 -14.75 -18.91
C GLN A 41 -4.03 -13.93 -19.91
N GLU A 42 -3.80 -12.66 -19.59
CA GLU A 42 -3.02 -11.70 -20.37
C GLU A 42 -2.37 -10.67 -19.45
N CYS A 43 -1.33 -10.00 -19.93
CA CYS A 43 -0.61 -8.98 -19.17
C CYS A 43 -1.42 -7.68 -19.07
N THR A 44 -2.41 -7.66 -18.19
CA THR A 44 -3.24 -6.49 -17.87
C THR A 44 -3.07 -6.11 -16.41
N ILE A 45 -3.13 -4.81 -16.11
CA ILE A 45 -2.99 -4.31 -14.73
C ILE A 45 -4.26 -4.69 -13.94
N PRO A 46 -4.16 -5.60 -12.95
CA PRO A 46 -5.32 -5.99 -12.15
C PRO A 46 -5.72 -4.85 -11.21
N ARG A 47 -6.98 -4.83 -10.75
CA ARG A 47 -7.39 -3.83 -9.75
C ARG A 47 -6.80 -4.20 -8.39
N LYS A 48 -6.40 -3.19 -7.60
CA LYS A 48 -5.86 -3.36 -6.23
C LYS A 48 -6.74 -4.23 -5.31
N THR A 49 -8.04 -4.34 -5.60
CA THR A 49 -9.00 -5.14 -4.84
C THR A 49 -9.12 -6.60 -5.28
N THR A 50 -8.46 -7.03 -6.35
CA THR A 50 -8.56 -8.42 -6.85
C THR A 50 -7.47 -9.32 -6.29
N ARG A 51 -7.66 -10.63 -6.45
CA ARG A 51 -6.70 -11.64 -5.99
C ARG A 51 -5.42 -11.62 -6.81
N GLU A 52 -5.53 -11.41 -8.11
CA GLU A 52 -4.39 -11.35 -9.04
C GLU A 52 -3.43 -10.22 -8.64
N TYR A 53 -3.96 -9.05 -8.24
CA TYR A 53 -3.12 -7.96 -7.74
C TYR A 53 -2.34 -8.37 -6.49
N ALA A 54 -3.02 -8.98 -5.52
CA ALA A 54 -2.40 -9.44 -4.28
C ALA A 54 -1.35 -10.53 -4.52
N HIS A 55 -1.62 -11.44 -5.45
CA HIS A 55 -0.69 -12.51 -5.81
C HIS A 55 0.57 -11.97 -6.50
N VAL A 56 0.44 -11.03 -7.44
CA VAL A 56 1.61 -10.35 -8.03
C VAL A 56 2.43 -9.63 -6.96
N VAL A 57 1.78 -8.91 -6.04
CA VAL A 57 2.48 -8.24 -4.93
C VAL A 57 3.25 -9.25 -4.08
N TRP A 58 2.65 -10.39 -3.73
CA TRP A 58 3.32 -11.44 -2.97
C TRP A 58 4.58 -11.97 -3.68
N LEU A 59 4.48 -12.28 -4.97
CA LEU A 59 5.62 -12.73 -5.79
C LEU A 59 6.77 -11.71 -5.81
N ILE A 60 6.47 -10.41 -5.89
CA ILE A 60 7.48 -9.35 -5.81
C ILE A 60 8.14 -9.34 -4.42
N LEU A 61 7.35 -9.51 -3.36
CA LEU A 61 7.89 -9.56 -1.99
C LEU A 61 8.81 -10.77 -1.79
N GLU A 62 8.44 -11.95 -2.29
CA GLU A 62 9.27 -13.16 -2.24
C GLU A 62 10.61 -12.94 -2.94
N GLU A 63 10.59 -12.34 -4.12
CA GLU A 63 11.82 -12.06 -4.87
C GLU A 63 12.67 -10.99 -4.16
N ALA A 64 12.05 -9.98 -3.56
CA ALA A 64 12.76 -9.02 -2.72
C ALA A 64 13.43 -9.69 -1.51
N GLN A 65 12.79 -10.66 -0.88
CA GLN A 65 13.39 -11.45 0.21
C GLN A 65 14.56 -12.30 -0.29
N ARG A 66 14.41 -12.95 -1.45
CA ARG A 66 15.48 -13.74 -2.07
C ARG A 66 16.71 -12.88 -2.35
N LEU A 67 16.52 -11.68 -2.89
CA LEU A 67 17.60 -10.72 -3.19
C LEU A 67 18.25 -10.13 -1.93
N ARG A 68 17.54 -10.08 -0.79
CA ARG A 68 18.15 -9.74 0.50
C ARG A 68 19.12 -10.81 1.00
N GLY A 69 19.17 -11.99 0.37
CA GLY A 69 20.05 -13.10 0.78
C GLY A 69 19.57 -13.83 2.02
N SER A 70 18.31 -13.64 2.42
CA SER A 70 17.72 -14.42 3.51
C SER A 70 17.47 -15.84 3.04
N GLY A 71 17.94 -16.83 3.81
CA GLY A 71 17.65 -18.24 3.54
C GLY A 71 16.20 -18.65 3.86
N GLN A 72 15.40 -17.73 4.41
CA GLN A 72 14.02 -17.99 4.85
C GLN A 72 13.02 -17.24 3.95
N PRO A 73 11.97 -17.92 3.44
CA PRO A 73 10.91 -17.26 2.70
C PRO A 73 10.08 -16.34 3.60
N ILE A 74 9.40 -15.38 3.00
CA ILE A 74 8.35 -14.63 3.69
C ILE A 74 7.20 -15.59 3.98
N GLU A 75 6.65 -15.50 5.19
CA GLU A 75 5.44 -16.22 5.57
C GLU A 75 4.30 -15.29 5.97
N ARG A 76 4.65 -14.03 6.27
CA ARG A 76 3.74 -13.06 6.87
C ARG A 76 3.79 -11.74 6.15
N MET A 77 2.65 -11.06 6.08
CA MET A 77 2.56 -9.70 5.59
C MET A 77 1.86 -8.79 6.61
N LEU A 78 2.42 -7.59 6.80
CA LEU A 78 1.78 -6.48 7.48
C LEU A 78 1.46 -5.40 6.46
N MET A 79 0.19 -5.13 6.23
CA MET A 79 -0.26 -4.01 5.39
C MET A 79 -0.49 -2.77 6.25
N ILE A 80 0.01 -1.62 5.82
CA ILE A 80 -0.26 -0.31 6.43
C ILE A 80 -0.81 0.61 5.34
N GLY A 81 -2.03 1.12 5.52
CA GLY A 81 -2.66 1.99 4.53
C GLY A 81 -3.76 2.87 5.12
N ASP A 82 -4.41 3.66 4.26
CA ASP A 82 -5.47 4.60 4.64
C ASP A 82 -6.86 4.15 4.17
N SER A 83 -6.95 3.07 3.38
CA SER A 83 -8.17 2.66 2.70
C SER A 83 -8.59 1.23 3.04
N ALA A 84 -9.64 1.08 3.86
CA ALA A 84 -10.24 -0.23 4.15
C ALA A 84 -10.72 -0.98 2.89
N ARG A 85 -11.11 -0.23 1.86
CA ARG A 85 -11.52 -0.79 0.56
C ARG A 85 -10.33 -1.28 -0.25
N ASN A 86 -9.28 -0.48 -0.39
CA ASN A 86 -8.16 -0.82 -1.28
C ASN A 86 -7.08 -1.61 -0.53
N ASP A 87 -6.47 -1.02 0.50
CA ASP A 87 -5.40 -1.65 1.29
C ASP A 87 -5.92 -2.85 2.06
N GLY A 88 -7.11 -2.70 2.66
CA GLY A 88 -7.79 -3.81 3.31
C GLY A 88 -8.11 -4.95 2.34
N ALA A 89 -8.37 -4.68 1.05
CA ALA A 89 -8.59 -5.77 0.08
C ALA A 89 -7.29 -6.48 -0.30
N VAL A 90 -6.17 -5.76 -0.45
CA VAL A 90 -4.86 -6.39 -0.64
C VAL A 90 -4.56 -7.33 0.53
N ALA A 91 -4.70 -6.84 1.76
CA ALA A 91 -4.45 -7.64 2.95
C ALA A 91 -5.37 -8.88 3.04
N ARG A 92 -6.67 -8.71 2.80
CA ARG A 92 -7.61 -9.85 2.80
C ARG A 92 -7.29 -10.87 1.72
N ASN A 93 -6.91 -10.44 0.52
CA ASN A 93 -6.61 -11.36 -0.58
C ASN A 93 -5.29 -12.12 -0.34
N VAL A 94 -4.24 -11.47 0.16
CA VAL A 94 -3.01 -12.18 0.60
C VAL A 94 -3.31 -13.09 1.79
N GLY A 95 -4.19 -12.64 2.70
CA GLY A 95 -4.68 -13.39 3.86
C GLY A 95 -5.38 -14.71 3.56
N LEU A 96 -5.76 -14.96 2.30
CA LEU A 96 -6.32 -16.25 1.88
C LEU A 96 -5.27 -17.36 1.88
N GLU A 97 -4.00 -17.02 1.70
CA GLU A 97 -2.91 -17.98 1.50
C GLU A 97 -1.77 -17.78 2.51
N HIS A 98 -1.58 -16.57 3.03
CA HIS A 98 -0.47 -16.22 3.92
C HIS A 98 -0.95 -15.45 5.14
N ALA A 99 -0.29 -15.66 6.29
CA ALA A 99 -0.65 -15.00 7.53
C ALA A 99 -0.49 -13.47 7.40
N THR A 100 -1.60 -12.75 7.35
CA THR A 100 -1.61 -11.33 6.98
C THR A 100 -2.38 -10.52 7.98
N ARG A 101 -1.89 -9.33 8.32
CA ARG A 101 -2.61 -8.33 9.11
C ARG A 101 -2.57 -6.97 8.46
N ALA A 102 -3.56 -6.14 8.76
CA ALA A 102 -3.61 -4.78 8.24
C ALA A 102 -3.89 -3.74 9.32
N PHE A 103 -3.22 -2.60 9.19
CA PHE A 103 -3.57 -1.35 9.85
C PHE A 103 -4.17 -0.40 8.82
N ILE A 104 -5.36 0.13 9.11
CA ILE A 104 -6.05 1.13 8.29
C ILE A 104 -6.21 2.42 9.09
N GLY A 105 -5.45 3.45 8.73
CA GLY A 105 -5.49 4.77 9.33
C GLY A 105 -6.48 5.68 8.61
N LEU A 106 -7.70 5.84 9.15
CA LEU A 106 -8.70 6.76 8.61
C LEU A 106 -8.48 8.22 9.02
N ASP A 107 -7.67 8.43 10.08
CA ASP A 107 -7.26 9.69 10.71
C ASP A 107 -8.34 10.79 10.67
N ALA A 108 -9.22 10.76 11.67
CA ALA A 108 -10.33 11.70 11.85
C ALA A 108 -10.14 12.47 13.17
N PRO A 109 -9.20 13.45 13.22
CA PRO A 109 -8.77 14.14 14.44
C PRO A 109 -9.91 14.87 15.20
N GLU A 110 -11.01 15.16 14.51
CA GLU A 110 -12.18 15.88 15.02
C GLU A 110 -13.11 15.03 15.90
N VAL A 111 -13.05 13.70 15.82
CA VAL A 111 -13.82 12.79 16.68
C VAL A 111 -12.92 12.15 17.74
N PRO A 112 -13.44 11.67 18.89
CA PRO A 112 -12.63 11.00 19.92
C PRO A 112 -11.82 9.83 19.34
N ARG A 113 -10.61 9.60 19.88
CA ARG A 113 -9.75 8.47 19.46
C ARG A 113 -10.52 7.15 19.59
N ASP A 114 -10.53 6.38 18.51
CA ASP A 114 -11.18 5.09 18.42
C ASP A 114 -10.35 4.13 17.57
N CYS A 115 -10.38 2.87 17.96
CA CYS A 115 -9.66 1.78 17.32
C CYS A 115 -10.51 0.51 17.41
N THR A 116 -10.71 -0.15 16.28
CA THR A 116 -11.49 -1.38 16.18
C THR A 116 -10.69 -2.45 15.46
N ILE A 117 -10.74 -3.67 15.98
CA ILE A 117 -10.14 -4.85 15.34
C ILE A 117 -11.29 -5.70 14.82
N GLN A 118 -11.29 -5.97 13.52
CA GLN A 118 -12.21 -6.91 12.89
C GLN A 118 -11.37 -7.96 12.16
N GLN A 119 -11.40 -9.19 12.67
CA GLN A 119 -10.56 -10.30 12.19
C GLN A 119 -9.08 -9.87 12.17
N ASP A 120 -8.46 -9.85 10.99
CA ASP A 120 -7.05 -9.52 10.79
C ASP A 120 -6.80 -8.05 10.41
N VAL A 121 -7.81 -7.19 10.57
CA VAL A 121 -7.71 -5.76 10.23
C VAL A 121 -8.00 -4.90 11.45
N MET A 122 -7.01 -4.09 11.82
CA MET A 122 -7.17 -2.98 12.75
C MET A 122 -7.50 -1.70 11.97
N THR A 123 -8.59 -1.03 12.33
CA THR A 123 -8.97 0.27 11.79
C THR A 123 -8.94 1.30 12.91
N ALA A 124 -8.22 2.39 12.71
CA ALA A 124 -8.09 3.46 13.69
C ALA A 124 -8.31 4.82 13.08
N ASN A 125 -8.87 5.73 13.87
CA ASN A 125 -9.04 7.13 13.48
C ASN A 125 -7.88 8.04 13.92
N ARG A 126 -6.75 7.44 14.34
CA ARG A 126 -5.48 8.11 14.64
C ARG A 126 -4.32 7.28 14.14
N TRP A 127 -3.34 7.93 13.52
CA TRP A 127 -2.08 7.26 13.17
C TRP A 127 -1.23 6.83 14.39
N ASP A 128 -1.42 7.45 15.56
CA ASP A 128 -0.74 7.02 16.79
C ASP A 128 -1.17 5.62 17.26
N ALA A 129 -2.31 5.12 16.80
CA ALA A 129 -2.77 3.77 17.07
C ALA A 129 -1.94 2.68 16.35
N LEU A 130 -0.91 3.05 15.56
CA LEU A 130 0.13 2.12 15.17
C LEU A 130 0.85 1.52 16.40
N GLU A 131 0.89 2.22 17.54
CA GLU A 131 1.38 1.65 18.80
C GLU A 131 0.45 0.53 19.31
N ASP A 132 -0.86 0.74 19.26
CA ASP A 132 -1.86 -0.29 19.59
C ASP A 132 -1.75 -1.50 18.66
N MET A 133 -1.43 -1.28 17.37
CA MET A 133 -1.18 -2.35 16.40
C MET A 133 -0.04 -3.24 16.88
N LEU A 134 1.08 -2.67 17.33
CA LEU A 134 2.23 -3.45 17.80
C LEU A 134 1.88 -4.29 19.04
N LEU A 135 1.12 -3.73 19.98
CA LEU A 135 0.60 -4.46 21.14
C LEU A 135 -0.30 -5.62 20.70
N TRP A 136 -1.22 -5.37 19.78
CA TRP A 136 -2.09 -6.41 19.23
C TRP A 136 -1.30 -7.51 18.50
N LEU A 137 -0.27 -7.16 17.73
CA LEU A 137 0.63 -8.14 17.10
C LEU A 137 1.29 -9.04 18.14
N GLN A 138 1.80 -8.44 19.22
CA GLN A 138 2.44 -9.17 20.31
C GLN A 138 1.47 -10.08 21.07
N ASP A 139 0.32 -9.56 21.50
CA ASP A 139 -0.66 -10.27 22.34
C ASP A 139 -1.26 -11.50 21.66
N THR A 140 -1.24 -11.53 20.33
CA THR A 140 -1.78 -12.62 19.51
C THR A 140 -0.70 -13.45 18.85
N GLY A 141 0.57 -13.26 19.24
CA GLY A 141 1.69 -14.09 18.79
C GLY A 141 2.07 -13.92 17.30
N PHE A 142 1.78 -12.78 16.69
CA PHE A 142 2.17 -12.51 15.31
C PHE A 142 3.64 -12.10 15.25
N ALA A 143 4.49 -13.06 14.89
CA ALA A 143 5.94 -12.87 14.86
C ALA A 143 6.36 -11.77 13.88
N CYS A 144 7.08 -10.78 14.40
CA CYS A 144 7.73 -9.71 13.66
C CYS A 144 9.22 -10.03 13.51
N ASP A 145 9.54 -11.03 12.69
CA ASP A 145 10.89 -11.55 12.43
C ASP A 145 11.29 -11.37 10.95
N GLU A 146 12.39 -11.97 10.52
CA GLU A 146 12.91 -11.86 9.15
C GLU A 146 11.99 -12.45 8.07
N ARG A 147 10.89 -13.09 8.47
CA ARG A 147 9.90 -13.75 7.59
C ARG A 147 8.64 -12.88 7.42
N LEU A 148 8.62 -11.68 8.01
CA LEU A 148 7.58 -10.68 7.83
C LEU A 148 7.97 -9.66 6.74
N ALA A 149 7.08 -9.46 5.77
CA ALA A 149 7.11 -8.31 4.88
C ALA A 149 6.17 -7.21 5.38
N VAL A 150 6.62 -5.95 5.31
CA VAL A 150 5.78 -4.78 5.59
C VAL A 150 5.49 -4.06 4.28
N LEU A 151 4.22 -4.02 3.89
CA LEU A 151 3.73 -3.31 2.72
C LEU A 151 3.04 -2.02 3.17
N VAL A 152 3.55 -0.88 2.72
CA VAL A 152 3.07 0.44 3.13
C VAL A 152 2.52 1.16 1.90
N ASP A 153 1.25 1.53 1.92
CA ASP A 153 0.72 2.46 0.92
C ASP A 153 1.43 3.81 1.05
N ILE A 154 1.65 4.51 -0.06
CA ILE A 154 2.44 5.75 -0.03
C ILE A 154 1.53 6.95 0.17
N ASP A 155 0.59 7.14 -0.75
CA ASP A 155 -0.28 8.30 -0.79
C ASP A 155 -1.24 8.28 0.39
N LYS A 156 -1.37 9.41 1.10
CA LYS A 156 -2.26 9.55 2.28
C LYS A 156 -1.93 8.62 3.45
N THR A 157 -0.83 7.89 3.38
CA THR A 157 -0.32 7.03 4.44
C THR A 157 1.01 7.58 4.93
N ILE A 158 2.11 7.36 4.19
CA ILE A 158 3.42 7.90 4.58
C ILE A 158 3.65 9.32 4.05
N ILE A 159 3.11 9.66 2.87
CA ILE A 159 3.14 11.00 2.31
C ILE A 159 1.76 11.62 2.44
N GLY A 160 1.69 12.80 3.04
CA GLY A 160 0.45 13.57 3.17
C GLY A 160 -0.65 12.79 3.89
N ALA A 161 -0.30 12.17 5.04
CA ALA A 161 -1.18 11.36 5.87
C ALA A 161 -2.62 11.90 5.91
N ARG A 162 -3.59 10.99 5.68
CA ARG A 162 -5.03 11.25 5.61
C ARG A 162 -5.49 12.16 6.74
N GLY A 163 -6.44 13.06 6.47
CA GLY A 163 -7.01 13.97 7.46
C GLY A 163 -6.11 15.15 7.85
N ARG A 164 -4.78 14.99 7.84
CA ARG A 164 -3.83 16.08 8.17
C ARG A 164 -3.40 16.86 6.95
N ASN A 165 -2.92 16.16 5.92
CA ASN A 165 -2.19 16.76 4.80
C ASN A 165 -2.63 16.22 3.42
N ASP A 166 -3.72 15.46 3.35
CA ASP A 166 -4.12 14.74 2.14
C ASP A 166 -4.80 15.61 1.08
N ARG A 167 -5.34 16.77 1.48
CA ARG A 167 -6.00 17.72 0.55
C ARG A 167 -5.07 18.16 -0.60
N ILE A 168 -3.77 18.30 -0.34
CA ILE A 168 -2.78 18.67 -1.37
C ILE A 168 -2.59 17.51 -2.36
N ILE A 169 -2.60 16.26 -1.87
CA ILE A 169 -2.51 15.06 -2.71
C ILE A 169 -3.76 14.93 -3.58
N ASP A 170 -4.95 15.15 -3.02
CA ASP A 170 -6.19 15.14 -3.78
C ASP A 170 -6.18 16.20 -4.90
N LEU A 171 -5.75 17.41 -4.58
CA LEU A 171 -5.61 18.48 -5.57
C LEU A 171 -4.62 18.12 -6.67
N ALA A 172 -3.48 17.51 -6.33
CA ALA A 172 -2.49 17.06 -7.31
C ALA A 172 -3.07 15.99 -8.25
N ARG A 173 -3.88 15.06 -7.70
CA ARG A 173 -4.57 14.02 -8.49
C ARG A 173 -5.59 14.61 -9.46
N VAL A 174 -6.38 15.60 -9.02
CA VAL A 174 -7.33 16.30 -9.89
C VAL A 174 -6.60 17.03 -11.01
N ARG A 175 -5.55 17.78 -10.69
CA ARG A 175 -4.74 18.50 -11.70
C ARG A 175 -4.09 17.56 -12.72
N ALA A 176 -3.62 16.39 -12.29
CA ALA A 176 -3.06 15.40 -13.20
C ALA A 176 -4.14 14.87 -14.18
N ALA A 177 -5.34 14.57 -13.68
CA ALA A 177 -6.46 14.15 -14.52
C ALA A 177 -6.87 15.23 -15.52
N GLU A 178 -6.98 16.49 -15.07
CA GLU A 178 -7.25 17.64 -15.94
C GLU A 178 -6.18 17.82 -17.03
N SER A 179 -4.90 17.68 -16.67
CA SER A 179 -3.80 17.77 -17.63
C SER A 179 -3.90 16.68 -18.70
N THR A 180 -4.19 15.44 -18.31
CA THR A 180 -4.38 14.33 -19.27
C THR A 180 -5.58 14.57 -20.17
N ALA A 181 -6.71 15.01 -19.60
CA ALA A 181 -7.92 15.31 -20.37
C ALA A 181 -7.67 16.45 -21.36
N ARG A 182 -6.96 17.50 -20.97
CA ARG A 182 -6.61 18.63 -21.85
C ARG A 182 -5.67 18.20 -22.97
N SER A 183 -4.71 17.33 -22.69
CA SER A 183 -3.83 16.76 -23.72
C SER A 183 -4.57 15.88 -24.73
N ALA A 184 -5.68 15.25 -24.34
CA ALA A 184 -6.48 14.40 -25.21
C ALA A 184 -7.57 15.16 -26.00
N ILE A 185 -8.23 16.14 -25.35
CA ILE A 185 -9.44 16.82 -25.87
C ILE A 185 -9.12 18.22 -26.41
N GLY A 186 -7.99 18.82 -26.02
CA GLY A 186 -7.59 20.16 -26.49
C GLY A 186 -8.39 21.30 -25.83
N ALA A 187 -8.71 22.34 -26.62
CA ALA A 187 -9.35 23.56 -26.13
C ALA A 187 -10.83 23.38 -25.74
N ASP A 188 -11.46 22.27 -26.12
CA ASP A 188 -12.89 21.99 -25.88
C ASP A 188 -13.17 21.35 -24.50
N LEU A 189 -12.14 21.19 -23.66
CA LEU A 189 -12.33 20.69 -22.30
C LEU A 189 -12.96 21.76 -21.40
N ASP A 190 -14.25 21.60 -21.11
CA ASP A 190 -14.95 22.33 -20.06
C ASP A 190 -14.93 21.53 -18.74
N VAL A 191 -14.09 21.98 -17.81
CA VAL A 191 -13.92 21.35 -16.49
C VAL A 191 -15.05 21.75 -15.53
N GLU A 192 -15.72 22.89 -15.75
CA GLU A 192 -16.81 23.35 -14.87
C GLU A 192 -18.14 22.65 -15.20
N ALA A 193 -18.28 22.07 -16.38
CA ALA A 193 -19.47 21.33 -16.80
C ALA A 193 -19.54 19.87 -16.31
N PHE A 194 -18.51 19.36 -15.63
CA PHE A 194 -18.39 17.97 -15.13
C PHE A 194 -18.44 17.88 -13.59
#